data_AF-A0A0C2MAR7-F1
#
_entry.id   AF-A0A0C2MAR7-F1
#
_cell.length_a   1.000
_cell.length_b   1.000
_cell.length_c   1.000
_cell.angle_alpha   90.00
_cell.angle_beta   90.00
_cell.angle_gamma   90.00
#
_symmetry.space_group_name_H-M   'P 1'
#
loop_
_entity.id
_entity.type
_entity.pdbx_description
1 polymer ?
#
loop_
_entity_poly.entity_id
_entity_poly.type
_entity_poly.pdbx_seq_one_letter_code
_entity_poly.pdbx_strand_id
1 'polypeptide(L)'
;MTNFAVDDPGPQNVSTCLKHYLRELPEPILTYELQPEFDELLKLESITRVNAVIDLIHRLPYENFVNLKCLCGLLYNVVSKSEFNKMTAQNIGIVIGPNLIWPKDPQKQLSVSSIGSFVCEVLITEYHRIFESSTPSNDQTTHQPQT
;
A
#
# COMPACT_ATOMS: atom_id res chain seq x y z
N MET A 1 -7.42 14.08 -26.28
CA MET A 1 -6.52 15.06 -25.64
C MET A 1 -7.23 15.62 -24.42
N THR A 2 -7.05 15.01 -23.26
CA THR A 2 -7.48 15.63 -22.00
C THR A 2 -6.37 16.57 -21.57
N ASN A 3 -6.68 17.86 -21.63
CA ASN A 3 -5.81 18.97 -21.26
C ASN A 3 -5.56 18.90 -19.75
N PHE A 4 -4.38 18.44 -19.33
CA PHE A 4 -3.90 18.61 -17.96
C PHE A 4 -3.49 20.08 -17.79
N ALA A 5 -4.47 20.98 -17.75
CA ALA A 5 -4.25 22.31 -17.21
C ALA A 5 -3.99 22.13 -15.72
N VAL A 6 -2.70 22.16 -15.35
CA VAL A 6 -2.24 22.23 -13.97
C VAL A 6 -2.46 23.67 -13.50
N ASP A 7 -3.72 24.05 -13.35
CA ASP A 7 -4.11 25.28 -12.66
C ASP A 7 -4.13 24.97 -11.15
N ASP A 8 -3.12 25.50 -10.46
CA ASP A 8 -2.84 25.39 -9.01
C ASP A 8 -2.83 23.97 -8.41
N PRO A 9 -1.64 23.33 -8.26
CA PRO A 9 -1.52 22.04 -7.58
C PRO A 9 -1.60 22.26 -6.05
N GLY A 10 -2.78 22.63 -5.56
CA GLY A 10 -3.07 22.50 -4.14
C GLY A 10 -2.77 21.07 -3.69
N PRO A 11 -2.38 20.83 -2.41
CA PRO A 11 -2.08 19.49 -1.89
C PRO A 11 -3.22 18.47 -2.09
N GLN A 12 -4.45 18.95 -2.26
CA GLN A 12 -5.64 18.16 -2.60
C GLN A 12 -5.48 17.42 -3.94
N ASN A 13 -4.73 18.00 -4.87
CA ASN A 13 -4.55 17.49 -6.22
C ASN A 13 -3.65 16.24 -6.20
N VAL A 14 -2.60 16.21 -5.36
CA VAL A 14 -1.70 15.04 -5.26
C VAL A 14 -2.42 13.83 -4.66
N SER A 15 -3.19 14.02 -3.59
CA SER A 15 -4.02 12.95 -3.02
C SER A 15 -5.05 12.44 -4.02
N THR A 16 -5.66 13.34 -4.79
CA THR A 16 -6.65 12.99 -5.81
C THR A 16 -6.01 12.22 -6.95
N CYS A 17 -4.89 12.70 -7.51
CA CYS A 17 -4.13 11.99 -8.54
C CYS A 17 -3.71 10.59 -8.09
N LEU A 18 -3.26 10.44 -6.84
CA LEU A 18 -2.88 9.14 -6.30
C LEU A 18 -4.08 8.17 -6.22
N LYS A 19 -5.23 8.64 -5.73
CA LYS A 19 -6.45 7.84 -5.69
C LYS A 19 -6.90 7.44 -7.09
N HIS A 20 -6.80 8.35 -8.07
CA HIS A 20 -7.12 8.05 -9.46
C HIS A 20 -6.18 7.01 -10.05
N TYR A 21 -4.87 7.19 -9.89
CA TYR A 21 -3.86 6.23 -10.33
C TYR A 21 -4.17 4.81 -9.87
N LEU A 22 -4.44 4.64 -8.57
CA LEU A 22 -4.75 3.34 -7.99
C LEU A 22 -6.03 2.71 -8.56
N ARG A 23 -7.06 3.52 -8.84
CA ARG A 23 -8.34 3.05 -9.40
C ARG A 23 -8.30 2.75 -10.90
N GLU A 24 -7.36 3.33 -11.63
CA GLU A 24 -7.18 3.07 -13.06
C GLU A 24 -6.39 1.78 -13.34
N LEU A 25 -5.83 1.15 -12.29
CA LEU A 25 -5.23 -0.18 -12.42
C LEU A 25 -6.29 -1.21 -12.87
N PRO A 26 -5.92 -2.18 -13.74
CA PRO A 26 -6.86 -3.20 -14.22
C PRO A 26 -7.35 -4.13 -13.09
N GLU A 27 -6.59 -4.22 -12.00
CA GLU A 27 -6.93 -4.90 -10.76
C GLU A 27 -6.37 -4.14 -9.56
N PRO A 28 -6.83 -4.41 -8.33
CA PRO A 28 -6.30 -3.75 -7.15
C PRO A 28 -4.82 -4.01 -6.97
N ILE A 29 -4.09 -3.05 -6.39
CA ILE A 29 -2.66 -3.22 -6.11
C ILE A 29 -2.41 -4.37 -5.13
N LEU A 30 -3.37 -4.68 -4.25
CA LEU A 30 -3.35 -5.87 -3.38
C LEU A 30 -3.79 -7.17 -4.06
N THR A 31 -4.08 -7.13 -5.36
CA THR A 31 -4.50 -8.23 -6.26
C THR A 31 -5.84 -8.85 -5.92
N TYR A 32 -6.53 -9.40 -6.94
CA TYR A 32 -7.69 -10.27 -6.70
C TYR A 32 -7.30 -11.65 -6.19
N GLU A 33 -6.08 -12.09 -6.47
CA GLU A 33 -5.58 -13.41 -6.07
C GLU A 33 -5.49 -13.54 -4.55
N LEU A 34 -4.98 -12.53 -3.86
CA LEU A 34 -4.82 -12.53 -2.39
C LEU A 34 -6.05 -12.01 -1.63
N GLN A 35 -7.06 -11.51 -2.34
CA GLN A 35 -8.26 -10.95 -1.70
C GLN A 35 -8.94 -11.93 -0.72
N PRO A 36 -9.11 -13.24 -1.03
CA PRO A 36 -9.71 -14.18 -0.09
C PRO A 36 -8.94 -14.26 1.23
N GLU A 37 -7.60 -14.22 1.21
CA GLU A 37 -6.80 -14.23 2.43
C GLU A 37 -6.90 -12.92 3.22
N PHE A 38 -7.07 -11.78 2.53
CA PHE A 38 -7.38 -10.51 3.19
C PHE A 38 -8.75 -10.54 3.90
N ASP A 39 -9.76 -11.20 3.31
CA ASP A 39 -11.08 -11.39 3.94
C ASP A 39 -10.99 -12.19 5.26
N GLU A 40 -10.03 -13.11 5.38
CA GLU A 40 -9.80 -13.92 6.58
C GLU A 40 -9.20 -13.11 7.76
N LEU A 41 -8.61 -11.94 7.52
CA LEU A 41 -8.03 -11.10 8.57
C LEU A 41 -9.06 -10.69 9.63
N LEU A 42 -10.32 -10.52 9.24
CA LEU A 42 -11.40 -10.15 10.16
C LEU A 42 -11.67 -11.21 11.24
N LYS A 43 -11.28 -12.47 10.99
CA LYS A 43 -11.47 -13.60 11.90
C LYS A 43 -10.32 -13.77 12.89
N LEU A 44 -9.18 -13.14 12.64
CA LEU A 44 -7.98 -13.26 13.47
C LEU A 44 -8.04 -12.35 14.70
N GLU A 45 -7.25 -12.63 15.72
CA GLU A 45 -7.02 -11.70 16.83
C GLU A 45 -6.14 -10.52 16.42
N SER A 46 -6.30 -9.37 17.09
CA SER A 46 -5.63 -8.10 16.72
C SER A 46 -4.10 -8.23 16.56
N ILE A 47 -3.44 -8.92 17.51
CA ILE A 47 -1.98 -9.09 17.49
C ILE A 47 -1.49 -9.94 16.31
N THR A 48 -2.27 -10.95 15.92
CA THR A 48 -1.95 -11.86 14.82
C THR A 48 -2.22 -11.22 13.47
N ARG A 49 -3.21 -10.32 13.38
CA ARG A 49 -3.58 -9.64 12.12
C ARG A 49 -2.41 -8.89 11.51
N VAL A 50 -1.61 -8.18 12.31
CA VAL A 50 -0.48 -7.40 11.80
C VAL A 50 0.53 -8.32 11.10
N ASN A 51 0.94 -9.42 11.74
CA ASN A 51 1.86 -10.37 11.12
C ASN A 51 1.28 -11.00 9.85
N ALA A 52 -0.01 -11.38 9.87
CA ALA A 52 -0.67 -11.92 8.69
C ALA A 52 -0.70 -10.92 7.52
N VAL A 53 -0.89 -9.63 7.79
CA VAL A 53 -0.76 -8.59 6.76
C VAL A 53 0.64 -8.58 6.18
N ILE A 54 1.68 -8.56 7.01
CA ILE A 54 3.08 -8.54 6.54
C ILE A 54 3.36 -9.74 5.61
N ASP A 55 2.96 -10.94 6.04
CA ASP A 55 3.14 -12.17 5.25
C ASP A 55 2.42 -12.09 3.90
N LEU A 56 1.19 -11.53 3.86
CA LEU A 56 0.44 -11.33 2.62
C LEU A 56 1.10 -10.32 1.69
N ILE A 57 1.68 -9.25 2.24
CA ILE A 57 2.39 -8.25 1.44
C ILE A 57 3.64 -8.84 0.78
N HIS A 58 4.38 -9.73 1.47
CA HIS A 58 5.53 -10.43 0.88
C HIS A 58 5.15 -11.49 -0.17
N ARG A 59 3.88 -11.88 -0.26
CA ARG A 59 3.35 -12.77 -1.30
C ARG A 59 2.89 -12.05 -2.57
N LEU A 60 2.86 -10.71 -2.57
CA LEU A 60 2.46 -9.95 -3.74
C LEU A 60 3.41 -10.21 -4.92
N PRO A 61 2.92 -10.13 -6.17
CA PRO A 61 3.78 -10.06 -7.33
C PRO A 61 4.80 -8.92 -7.18
N TYR A 62 6.01 -9.13 -7.70
CA TYR A 62 7.14 -8.20 -7.51
C TYR A 62 6.79 -6.75 -7.88
N GLU A 63 6.13 -6.54 -9.02
CA GLU A 63 5.73 -5.22 -9.49
C GLU A 63 4.74 -4.54 -8.51
N ASN A 64 3.75 -5.28 -8.02
CA ASN A 64 2.80 -4.79 -7.02
C ASN A 64 3.51 -4.43 -5.72
N PHE A 65 4.42 -5.27 -5.24
CA PHE A 65 5.20 -5.02 -4.02
C PHE A 65 6.07 -3.77 -4.13
N VAL A 66 6.83 -3.61 -5.22
CA VAL A 66 7.70 -2.44 -5.45
C VAL A 66 6.88 -1.15 -5.54
N ASN A 67 5.76 -1.20 -6.26
CA ASN A 67 4.87 -0.06 -6.40
C ASN A 67 4.23 0.34 -5.06
N LEU A 68 3.77 -0.66 -4.29
CA LEU A 68 3.23 -0.45 -2.95
C LEU A 68 4.29 0.11 -1.99
N LYS A 69 5.54 -0.36 -2.07
CA LYS A 69 6.67 0.18 -1.30
C LYS A 69 6.86 1.68 -1.55
N CYS A 70 6.89 2.09 -2.82
CA CYS A 70 7.04 3.50 -3.20
C CYS A 70 5.90 4.35 -2.64
N LEU A 71 4.66 3.90 -2.84
CA LEU A 71 3.46 4.54 -2.33
C LEU A 71 3.49 4.70 -0.80
N CYS A 72 3.73 3.60 -0.07
CA CYS A 72 3.76 3.59 1.38
C CYS A 72 4.90 4.46 1.93
N GLY A 73 6.04 4.57 1.24
CA GLY A 73 7.12 5.48 1.61
C GLY A 73 6.70 6.95 1.55
N LEU A 74 5.92 7.34 0.54
CA LEU A 74 5.34 8.69 0.46
C LEU A 74 4.34 8.94 1.59
N LEU A 75 3.46 7.98 1.87
CA LEU A 75 2.44 8.10 2.92
C LEU A 75 3.07 8.11 4.32
N TYR A 76 4.12 7.33 4.55
CA TYR A 76 4.91 7.35 5.78
C TYR A 76 5.46 8.76 6.07
N ASN A 77 6.01 9.42 5.05
CA ASN A 77 6.49 10.80 5.17
C ASN A 77 5.38 11.83 5.42
N VAL A 78 4.14 11.55 5.00
CA VAL A 78 2.99 12.40 5.33
C VAL A 78 2.61 12.21 6.80
N VAL A 79 2.54 10.97 7.26
CA VAL A 79 2.16 10.64 8.65
C VAL A 79 3.20 11.06 9.67
N SER A 80 4.49 11.09 9.32
CA SER A 80 5.56 11.62 10.18
C SER A 80 5.40 13.12 10.50
N LYS A 81 4.56 13.84 9.75
CA LYS A 81 4.19 15.25 9.97
C LYS A 81 2.78 15.42 10.55
N SER A 82 2.20 14.35 11.11
CA SER A 82 0.82 14.30 11.61
C SER A 82 0.50 15.35 12.70
N GLU A 83 1.48 15.78 13.49
CA GLU A 83 1.30 16.86 14.46
C GLU A 83 0.87 18.18 13.80
N PHE A 84 1.32 18.43 12.57
CA PHE A 84 1.02 19.64 11.80
C PHE A 84 -0.14 19.45 10.82
N ASN A 85 -0.09 18.40 9.99
CA ASN A 85 -1.09 18.18 8.93
C ASN A 85 -2.34 17.40 9.41
N LYS A 86 -2.34 16.89 10.65
CA LYS A 86 -3.43 16.13 11.27
C LYS A 86 -3.78 14.81 10.56
N MET A 87 -2.94 14.35 9.63
CA MET A 87 -3.11 13.08 8.91
C MET A 87 -2.37 11.97 9.66
N THR A 88 -3.09 11.23 10.49
CA THR A 88 -2.60 9.99 11.11
C THR A 88 -2.63 8.83 10.11
N ALA A 89 -1.92 7.72 10.41
CA ALA A 89 -1.99 6.50 9.61
C ALA A 89 -3.43 6.00 9.44
N GLN A 90 -4.23 6.05 10.51
CA GLN A 90 -5.65 5.70 10.48
C GLN A 90 -6.45 6.61 9.51
N ASN A 91 -6.24 7.94 9.56
CA ASN A 91 -6.93 8.89 8.67
C ASN A 91 -6.56 8.65 7.19
N ILE A 92 -5.28 8.37 6.93
CA ILE A 92 -4.81 7.98 5.59
C ILE A 92 -5.43 6.64 5.17
N GLY A 93 -5.50 5.67 6.09
CA GLY A 93 -6.12 4.36 5.86
C GLY A 93 -7.55 4.48 5.35
N ILE A 94 -8.37 5.29 6.01
CA ILE A 94 -9.77 5.52 5.62
C ILE A 94 -9.89 6.08 4.19
N VAL A 95 -8.98 6.98 3.78
CA VAL A 95 -9.08 7.68 2.49
C VAL A 95 -8.44 6.88 1.34
N ILE A 96 -7.29 6.27 1.60
CA ILE A 96 -6.46 5.58 0.60
C ILE A 96 -6.77 4.09 0.54
N GLY A 97 -7.05 3.45 1.67
CA GLY A 97 -7.26 2.01 1.81
C GLY A 97 -8.28 1.41 0.83
N PRO A 98 -9.45 2.03 0.60
CA PRO A 98 -10.42 1.53 -0.39
C PRO A 98 -9.93 1.55 -1.85
N ASN A 99 -8.82 2.22 -2.14
CA ASN A 99 -8.19 2.25 -3.45
C ASN A 99 -7.03 1.24 -3.53
N LEU A 100 -6.64 0.61 -2.42
CA LEU A 100 -5.66 -0.49 -2.44
C LEU A 100 -6.32 -1.83 -2.78
N ILE A 101 -7.60 -1.98 -2.43
CA ILE A 101 -8.39 -3.20 -2.63
C ILE A 101 -9.87 -2.86 -2.87
N TRP A 102 -10.46 -3.53 -3.86
CA TRP A 102 -11.90 -3.49 -4.13
C TRP A 102 -12.37 -4.84 -4.65
N PRO A 103 -13.59 -5.29 -4.31
CA PRO A 103 -14.10 -6.59 -4.75
C PRO A 103 -14.62 -6.56 -6.19
N LYS A 104 -14.71 -7.74 -6.80
CA LYS A 104 -15.52 -7.97 -8.02
C LYS A 104 -17.02 -7.96 -7.72
N ASP A 105 -17.41 -8.39 -6.52
CA ASP A 105 -18.79 -8.39 -6.05
C ASP A 105 -19.09 -7.11 -5.25
N PRO A 106 -19.96 -6.21 -5.75
CA PRO A 106 -20.32 -4.97 -5.06
C PRO A 106 -20.89 -5.17 -3.65
N GLN A 107 -21.50 -6.33 -3.34
CA GLN A 107 -22.05 -6.60 -2.01
C GLN A 107 -20.96 -6.68 -0.93
N LYS A 108 -19.71 -7.00 -1.34
CA LYS A 108 -18.55 -7.04 -0.45
C LYS A 108 -17.85 -5.69 -0.29
N GLN A 109 -18.30 -4.62 -0.96
CA GLN A 109 -17.56 -3.36 -1.04
C GLN A 109 -17.26 -2.78 0.35
N LEU A 110 -18.24 -2.83 1.27
CA LEU A 110 -18.09 -2.25 2.61
C LEU A 110 -17.06 -3.01 3.46
N SER A 111 -17.11 -4.35 3.48
CA SER A 111 -16.16 -5.16 4.24
C SER A 111 -14.75 -5.04 3.68
N VAL A 112 -14.61 -5.10 2.35
CA VAL A 112 -13.30 -4.99 1.67
C VAL A 112 -12.70 -3.60 1.83
N SER A 113 -13.50 -2.53 1.82
CA SER A 113 -13.01 -1.17 2.09
C SER A 113 -12.49 -1.02 3.53
N SER A 114 -13.14 -1.71 4.48
CA SER A 114 -12.73 -1.70 5.89
C SER A 114 -11.40 -2.45 6.08
N ILE A 115 -11.25 -3.60 5.41
CA ILE A 115 -9.99 -4.35 5.35
C ILE A 115 -8.90 -3.50 4.69
N GLY A 116 -9.19 -2.87 3.55
CA GLY A 116 -8.23 -1.99 2.87
C GLY A 116 -7.77 -0.83 3.76
N SER A 117 -8.67 -0.26 4.56
CA SER A 117 -8.33 0.81 5.51
C SER A 117 -7.36 0.33 6.58
N PHE A 118 -7.63 -0.84 7.16
CA PHE A 118 -6.76 -1.48 8.15
C PHE A 118 -5.39 -1.87 7.56
N VAL A 119 -5.37 -2.52 6.39
CA VAL A 119 -4.14 -2.90 5.72
C VAL A 119 -3.28 -1.67 5.40
N CYS A 120 -3.90 -0.59 4.92
CA CYS A 120 -3.21 0.68 4.66
C CYS A 120 -2.57 1.27 5.92
N GLU A 121 -3.29 1.24 7.05
CA GLU A 121 -2.74 1.69 8.34
C GLU A 121 -1.50 0.87 8.72
N VAL A 122 -1.59 -0.48 8.67
CA VAL A 122 -0.48 -1.38 8.97
C VAL A 122 0.72 -1.15 8.05
N LEU A 123 0.47 -1.00 6.75
CA LEU A 123 1.51 -0.73 5.75
C LEU A 123 2.33 0.53 6.06
N ILE A 124 1.68 1.54 6.65
CA ILE A 124 2.33 2.80 7.02
C ILE A 124 3.04 2.65 8.37
N THR A 125 2.39 2.07 9.39
CA THR A 125 2.98 1.96 10.73
C THR A 125 4.14 0.98 10.79
N GLU A 126 4.09 -0.09 9.99
CA GLU A 126 5.11 -1.13 9.92
C GLU A 126 6.04 -0.99 8.70
N TYR A 127 6.08 0.19 8.06
CA TYR A 127 6.78 0.43 6.79
C TYR A 127 8.19 -0.17 6.75
N HIS A 128 9.05 0.17 7.72
CA HIS A 128 10.43 -0.34 7.78
C HIS A 128 10.46 -1.87 7.94
N ARG A 129 9.58 -2.43 8.78
CA ARG A 129 9.52 -3.87 9.04
C ARG A 129 9.09 -4.67 7.81
N ILE A 130 8.23 -4.09 6.97
CA ILE A 130 7.73 -4.72 5.74
C ILE A 130 8.73 -4.56 4.59
N PHE A 131 9.26 -3.35 4.38
CA PHE A 131 9.92 -2.99 3.13
C PHE A 131 11.45 -2.82 3.21
N GLU A 132 12.04 -2.74 4.40
CA GLU A 132 13.49 -2.59 4.60
C GLU A 132 14.15 -3.85 5.16
N SER A 133 13.38 -4.80 5.68
CA SER A 133 13.84 -6.15 6.03
C SER A 133 14.20 -7.02 4.81
N SER A 134 13.89 -6.55 3.60
CA SER A 134 13.97 -7.30 2.34
C SER A 134 14.96 -6.71 1.31
N THR A 135 15.88 -5.81 1.70
CA THR A 135 17.01 -5.43 0.84
C THR A 135 17.89 -6.65 0.56
N PRO A 136 17.99 -7.13 -0.70
CA PRO A 136 18.98 -8.13 -1.03
C PRO A 136 20.35 -7.46 -0.96
N SER A 137 21.24 -7.96 -0.11
CA SER A 137 22.65 -7.61 -0.16
C SER A 137 23.19 -7.92 -1.56
N ASN A 138 23.66 -6.89 -2.27
CA ASN A 138 24.42 -7.07 -3.52
C ASN A 138 25.82 -7.62 -3.16
N ASP A 139 25.92 -8.93 -2.89
CA ASP A 139 27.21 -9.62 -2.97
C ASP A 139 27.48 -9.94 -4.46
N GLN A 140 27.99 -8.94 -5.17
CA GLN A 140 28.65 -9.19 -6.44
C GLN A 140 29.97 -9.89 -6.16
N THR A 141 29.99 -11.16 -6.50
CA THR A 141 31.14 -12.05 -6.57
C THR A 141 32.24 -11.39 -7.40
N THR A 142 33.33 -10.99 -6.74
CA THR A 142 34.56 -10.57 -7.38
C THR A 142 35.15 -11.76 -8.14
N HIS A 143 34.84 -11.88 -9.44
CA HIS A 143 35.60 -12.75 -10.32
C HIS A 143 37.01 -12.15 -10.49
N GLN A 144 38.01 -12.84 -9.92
CA GLN A 144 39.42 -12.61 -10.21
C GLN A 144 39.69 -12.76 -11.72
N PRO A 145 40.52 -11.88 -12.34
CA PRO A 145 41.05 -12.14 -13.67
C PRO A 145 42.13 -13.22 -13.57
N GLN A 146 41.96 -14.30 -14.33
CA GLN A 146 43.01 -15.29 -14.58
C GLN A 146 44.08 -14.66 -15.48
N THR A 147 45.33 -14.64 -15.00
CA THR A 147 46.56 -14.60 -15.81
C THR A 147 47.12 -15.99 -15.95
#